data_AF-A0AAD0EDG6-F1
#
_entry.id   AF-A0AAD0EDG6-F1
#
_cell.length_a   1.000
_cell.length_b   1.000
_cell.length_c   1.000
_cell.angle_alpha   90.00
_cell.angle_beta   90.00
_cell.angle_gamma   90.00
#
_symmetry.space_group_name_H-M   'P 1'
#
loop_
_entity.id
_entity.type
_entity.pdbx_description
1 polymer ?
#
loop_
_entity_poly.entity_id
_entity_poly.type
_entity_poly.pdbx_seq_one_letter_code
_entity_poly.pdbx_strand_id
1 'polypeptide(L)'
;MSGDNATSKVDGSGRRKKTGGRKKGTPNKVTVAVKDAIEAAAEKLGGTERLVSWAKEDPGNERIFWSQIYTKLLPLQVKGEGDNPIPVALIERRIVKADN
;
A
#
# COMPACT_ATOMS: atom_id res chain seq x y z
N MET A 1 -32.60 -53.86 21.65
CA MET A 1 -33.25 -52.55 21.45
C MET A 1 -32.31 -51.52 22.07
N SER A 2 -31.27 -51.05 21.38
CA SER A 2 -31.25 -49.99 20.33
C SER A 2 -31.75 -48.62 20.78
N GLY A 3 -30.84 -47.65 20.73
CA GLY A 3 -31.06 -46.19 20.67
C GLY A 3 -31.02 -45.47 22.02
N ASP A 4 -30.45 -44.27 22.20
CA ASP A 4 -29.62 -43.40 21.35
C ASP A 4 -28.92 -42.38 22.26
N ASN A 5 -27.70 -42.01 21.88
CA ASN A 5 -26.90 -40.94 22.46
C ASN A 5 -27.48 -39.58 22.04
N ALA A 6 -27.82 -38.70 22.99
CA ALA A 6 -28.27 -37.33 22.68
C ALA A 6 -27.46 -36.29 23.45
N THR A 7 -26.41 -35.82 22.79
CA THR A 7 -25.72 -34.56 23.06
C THR A 7 -26.69 -33.40 22.81
N SER A 8 -27.10 -32.66 23.84
CA SER A 8 -27.72 -31.34 23.60
C SER A 8 -26.61 -30.29 23.53
N LYS A 9 -26.24 -30.00 22.29
CA LYS A 9 -25.47 -28.85 21.87
C LYS A 9 -26.24 -27.60 22.33
N VAL A 10 -25.57 -26.67 22.98
CA VAL A 10 -26.18 -25.39 23.37
C VAL A 10 -26.25 -24.48 22.14
N ASP A 11 -27.45 -24.42 21.57
CA ASP A 11 -27.81 -23.59 20.42
C ASP A 11 -28.15 -22.19 20.93
N GLY A 12 -27.17 -21.29 20.91
CA GLY A 12 -27.39 -19.94 21.43
C GLY A 12 -26.26 -18.99 21.11
N SER A 13 -25.78 -18.97 19.86
CA SER A 13 -24.79 -17.99 19.41
C SER A 13 -25.44 -16.62 19.25
N GLY A 14 -25.73 -15.98 20.38
CA GLY A 14 -26.00 -14.54 20.45
C GLY A 14 -24.81 -13.81 19.82
N ARG A 15 -25.01 -13.31 18.60
CA ARG A 15 -24.00 -12.61 17.81
C ARG A 15 -23.69 -11.29 18.52
N ARG A 16 -22.79 -11.32 19.52
CA ARG A 16 -22.26 -10.12 20.17
C ARG A 16 -21.76 -9.20 19.06
N LYS A 17 -22.38 -8.02 18.94
CA LYS A 17 -21.94 -6.98 17.99
C LYS A 17 -20.48 -6.68 18.34
N LYS A 18 -19.55 -6.87 17.40
CA LYS A 18 -18.14 -6.53 17.62
C LYS A 18 -18.06 -5.02 17.91
N THR A 19 -18.01 -4.66 19.18
CA THR A 19 -17.86 -3.27 19.66
C THR A 19 -16.39 -2.84 19.67
N GLY A 20 -15.48 -3.74 19.33
CA GLY A 20 -14.04 -3.51 19.34
C GLY A 20 -13.39 -3.97 18.04
N GLY A 21 -12.63 -3.05 17.43
CA GLY A 21 -11.79 -3.26 16.26
C GLY A 21 -11.05 -1.96 15.97
N ARG A 22 -9.84 -2.06 15.42
CA ARG A 22 -9.09 -0.90 14.96
C ARG A 22 -9.92 -0.14 13.93
N LYS A 23 -10.14 1.17 14.15
CA LYS A 23 -10.88 2.03 13.21
C LYS A 23 -10.25 1.91 11.82
N LYS A 24 -11.09 1.73 10.79
CA LYS A 24 -10.63 1.70 9.40
C LYS A 24 -9.88 3.00 9.12
N GLY A 25 -8.67 2.91 8.57
CA GLY A 25 -7.82 4.06 8.26
C GLY A 25 -6.82 4.45 9.36
N THR A 26 -6.89 3.89 10.58
CA THR A 26 -5.79 4.08 11.54
C THR A 26 -4.48 3.57 10.91
N PRO A 27 -3.34 4.27 10.97
CA PRO A 27 -2.06 3.77 10.45
C PRO A 27 -1.46 2.64 11.30
N ASN A 28 -0.79 1.65 10.70
CA ASN A 28 -0.21 0.53 11.47
C ASN A 28 0.91 1.05 12.40
N LYS A 29 0.86 0.71 13.70
CA LYS A 29 1.81 1.20 14.71
C LYS A 29 3.27 0.91 14.33
N VAL A 30 3.55 -0.28 13.83
CA VAL A 30 4.92 -0.67 13.39
C VAL A 30 5.38 0.22 12.24
N THR A 31 4.51 0.43 11.24
CA THR A 31 4.83 1.28 10.09
C THR A 31 5.05 2.74 10.47
N VAL A 32 4.28 3.27 11.44
CA VAL A 32 4.48 4.61 11.97
C VAL A 32 5.84 4.70 12.69
N ALA A 33 6.13 3.79 13.61
CA ALA A 33 7.40 3.79 14.34
C ALA A 33 8.62 3.69 13.42
N VAL A 34 8.52 2.90 12.33
CA VAL A 34 9.59 2.82 11.32
C VAL A 34 9.74 4.14 10.56
N LYS A 35 8.64 4.81 10.19
CA LYS A 35 8.71 6.13 9.55
C LYS A 35 9.38 7.15 10.46
N ASP A 36 8.96 7.22 11.72
CA ASP A 36 9.50 8.16 12.71
C ASP A 36 11.00 7.91 12.95
N ALA A 37 11.43 6.64 13.01
CA ALA A 37 12.83 6.29 13.17
C ALA A 37 13.68 6.69 11.95
N ILE A 38 13.16 6.51 10.73
CA ILE A 38 13.83 6.91 9.49
C ILE A 38 13.92 8.44 9.40
N GLU A 39 12.86 9.15 9.74
CA GLU A 39 12.83 10.62 9.77
C GLU A 39 13.85 11.16 10.79
N ALA A 40 13.86 10.63 12.01
CA ALA A 40 14.83 11.01 13.03
C ALA A 40 16.29 10.71 12.63
N ALA A 41 16.53 9.62 11.90
CA ALA A 41 17.85 9.30 11.36
C ALA A 41 18.25 10.29 10.25
N ALA A 42 17.33 10.65 9.34
CA ALA A 42 17.57 11.62 8.29
C ALA A 42 17.90 13.01 8.86
N GLU A 43 17.18 13.46 9.89
CA GLU A 43 17.47 14.70 10.59
C GLU A 43 18.87 14.69 11.24
N LYS A 44 19.25 13.59 11.90
CA LYS A 44 20.59 13.44 12.49
C LYS A 44 21.72 13.44 11.48
N LEU A 45 21.47 13.03 10.23
CA LEU A 45 22.44 13.10 9.14
C LEU A 45 22.60 14.51 8.57
N GLY A 46 21.78 15.47 9.01
CA GLY A 46 21.78 16.87 8.57
C GLY A 46 20.57 17.26 7.72
N GLY A 47 19.55 16.40 7.66
CA GLY A 47 18.24 16.72 7.11
C GLY A 47 18.30 17.27 5.68
N THR A 48 17.55 18.34 5.45
CA THR A 48 17.43 18.96 4.12
C THR A 48 18.76 19.58 3.66
N GLU A 49 19.52 20.19 4.55
CA GLU A 49 20.80 20.83 4.21
C GLU A 49 21.83 19.82 3.71
N ARG A 50 21.94 18.67 4.40
CA ARG A 50 22.81 17.57 3.93
C ARG A 50 22.38 17.06 2.57
N LEU A 51 21.07 16.92 2.32
CA LEU A 51 20.51 16.47 1.04
C LEU A 51 20.85 17.44 -0.10
N VAL A 52 20.75 18.75 0.15
CA VAL A 52 21.13 19.78 -0.83
C VAL A 52 22.64 19.75 -1.10
N SER A 53 23.48 19.63 -0.06
CA SER A 53 24.92 19.49 -0.23
C SER A 53 25.26 18.27 -1.07
N TRP A 54 24.67 17.12 -0.75
CA TRP A 54 24.88 15.86 -1.47
C TRP A 54 24.49 15.97 -2.96
N ALA A 55 23.34 16.58 -3.26
CA ALA A 55 22.90 16.76 -4.63
C ALA A 55 23.86 17.66 -5.44
N LYS A 56 24.49 18.65 -4.79
CA LYS A 56 25.46 19.57 -5.44
C LYS A 56 26.88 19.01 -5.53
N GLU A 57 27.22 18.01 -4.74
CA GLU A 57 28.58 17.42 -4.70
C GLU A 57 28.99 16.79 -6.04
N ASP A 58 28.04 16.20 -6.78
CA ASP A 58 28.31 15.51 -8.05
C ASP A 58 27.11 15.60 -9.01
N PRO A 59 27.30 15.84 -10.33
CA PRO A 59 26.21 15.88 -11.31
C PRO A 59 25.37 14.59 -11.39
N GLY A 60 25.96 13.44 -11.06
CA GLY A 60 25.27 12.16 -10.94
C GLY A 60 24.30 12.13 -9.75
N ASN A 61 24.66 12.72 -8.61
CA ASN A 61 23.76 12.85 -7.46
C ASN A 61 22.57 13.75 -7.80
N GLU A 62 22.82 14.88 -8.47
CA GLU A 62 21.76 15.76 -8.97
C GLU A 62 20.80 15.00 -9.90
N ARG A 63 21.34 14.21 -10.85
CA ARG A 63 20.53 13.37 -11.74
C ARG A 63 19.66 12.38 -10.96
N ILE A 64 20.21 11.72 -9.93
CA ILE A 64 19.47 10.78 -9.09
C ILE A 64 18.35 11.49 -8.32
N PHE A 65 18.65 12.66 -7.76
CA PHE A 65 17.65 13.47 -7.07
C PHE A 65 16.44 13.76 -7.98
N TRP A 66 16.69 14.28 -9.18
CA TRP A 66 15.62 14.61 -10.12
C TRP A 66 14.87 13.39 -10.66
N SER A 67 15.57 12.30 -10.98
CA SER A 67 14.96 11.15 -11.65
C SER A 67 14.28 10.16 -10.71
N GLN A 68 14.80 9.95 -9.50
CA GLN A 68 14.35 8.88 -8.61
C GLN A 68 13.68 9.35 -7.33
N ILE A 69 14.07 10.53 -6.81
CA ILE A 69 13.52 11.08 -5.57
C ILE A 69 12.34 11.99 -5.91
N TYR A 70 12.59 13.05 -6.69
CA TYR A 70 11.59 14.08 -6.99
C TYR A 70 10.35 13.50 -7.71
N THR A 71 10.53 12.56 -8.64
CA THR A 71 9.42 11.90 -9.36
C THR A 71 8.47 11.13 -8.46
N LYS A 72 8.93 10.60 -7.33
CA LYS A 72 8.10 9.86 -6.37
C LYS A 72 7.27 10.78 -5.47
N LEU A 73 7.63 12.06 -5.40
CA LEU A 73 6.87 13.08 -4.69
C LEU A 73 5.74 13.64 -5.56
N LEU A 74 5.84 13.47 -6.88
CA LEU A 74 4.77 13.87 -7.80
C LEU A 74 3.53 13.01 -7.58
N PRO A 75 2.32 13.60 -7.62
CA PRO A 75 1.09 12.83 -7.56
C PRO A 75 1.01 11.88 -8.76
N LEU A 76 1.16 10.57 -8.52
CA LEU A 76 0.92 9.53 -9.53
C LEU A 76 -0.54 9.44 -9.98
N GLN A 77 -1.43 10.08 -9.21
CA GLN A 77 -2.84 10.19 -9.53
C GLN A 77 -3.07 11.49 -10.30
N VAL A 78 -2.90 11.44 -11.61
CA VAL A 78 -3.76 12.24 -12.50
C VAL A 78 -5.16 11.65 -12.37
N LYS A 79 -5.81 11.86 -11.23
CA LYS A 79 -7.25 11.72 -11.12
C LYS A 79 -7.80 12.88 -11.92
N GLY A 80 -8.16 12.62 -13.18
CA GLY A 80 -8.95 13.55 -13.96
C GLY A 80 -10.20 13.90 -13.17
N GLU A 81 -10.21 15.08 -12.58
CA GLU A 81 -11.45 15.80 -12.37
C GLU A 81 -11.88 16.25 -13.77
N GLY A 82 -12.80 15.49 -14.37
CA GLY A 82 -13.29 15.71 -15.74
C GLY A 82 -12.71 14.77 -16.81
N ASP A 83 -13.63 14.17 -17.55
CA ASP A 83 -13.60 13.66 -18.95
C ASP A 83 -12.42 12.82 -19.49
N ASN A 84 -11.50 12.33 -18.66
CA ASN A 84 -10.43 11.43 -19.11
C ASN A 84 -10.54 10.03 -18.46
N PRO A 85 -11.40 9.13 -18.98
CA PRO A 85 -11.44 7.75 -18.53
C PRO A 85 -10.13 7.03 -18.89
N ILE A 86 -9.60 6.27 -17.93
CA ILE A 86 -8.47 5.35 -18.17
C ILE A 86 -8.89 4.39 -19.29
N PRO A 87 -8.17 4.32 -20.44
CA PRO A 87 -8.51 3.37 -21.48
C PRO A 87 -8.19 1.96 -20.99
N VAL A 88 -9.22 1.26 -20.52
CA VAL A 88 -9.12 -0.16 -20.17
C VAL A 88 -9.21 -0.95 -21.48
N ALA A 89 -8.07 -1.41 -21.99
CA ALA A 89 -8.03 -2.31 -23.15
C ALA A 89 -8.27 -3.76 -22.67
N LEU A 90 -9.43 -4.31 -23.02
CA LEU A 90 -9.76 -5.72 -22.76
C LEU A 90 -9.19 -6.58 -23.90
N ILE A 91 -8.19 -7.41 -23.60
CA ILE A 91 -7.54 -8.28 -24.59
C ILE A 91 -8.16 -9.68 -24.51
N GLU A 92 -9.04 -10.02 -25.44
CA GLU A 92 -9.51 -11.39 -25.63
C GLU A 92 -8.53 -12.16 -26.53
N ARG A 93 -7.97 -13.25 -26.00
CA ARG A 93 -7.06 -14.14 -26.75
C ARG A 93 -7.82 -15.40 -27.11
N ARG A 94 -8.11 -15.62 -28.39
CA ARG A 94 -8.62 -16.91 -28.90
C ARG A 94 -7.43 -17.72 -29.41
N ILE A 95 -7.11 -18.82 -28.74
CA ILE A 95 -6.15 -19.80 -29.25
C ILE A 95 -6.87 -20.60 -30.33
N VAL A 96 -6.46 -20.44 -31.58
CA VAL A 96 -6.89 -21.31 -32.68
C VAL A 96 -5.78 -22.33 -32.91
N LYS A 97 -6.14 -23.61 -32.91
CA LYS A 97 -5.22 -24.69 -33.27
C LYS A 97 -4.87 -24.49 -34.75
N ALA A 98 -3.58 -24.45 -35.08
CA ALA A 98 -3.14 -24.41 -36.47
C ALA A 98 -3.55 -25.72 -37.15
N ASP A 99 -4.32 -25.62 -38.23
CA ASP A 99 -4.56 -26.72 -39.14
C ASP A 99 -3.29 -26.93 -39.98
N ASN A 100 -2.81 -28.17 -39.98
CA ASN A 100 -1.60 -28.62 -40.68
C ASN A 100 -1.95 -29.26 -42.02
#